data_AF-A0A2S3QUA1-F1
#
_entry.id   AF-A0A2S3QUA1-F1
#
_cell.length_a   1.000
_cell.length_b   1.000
_cell.length_c   1.000
_cell.angle_alpha   90.00
_cell.angle_beta   90.00
_cell.angle_gamma   90.00
#
_symmetry.space_group_name_H-M   'P 1'
#
loop_
_entity.id
_entity.type
_entity.pdbx_description
1 polymer ?
#
loop_
_entity_poly.entity_id
_entity_poly.type
_entity_poly.pdbx_seq_one_letter_code
_entity_poly.pdbx_strand_id
1 'polypeptide(L)'
;MKVLFVLLFSLMTFANQKVLSKRTVTLPVDISTAKLKWTSLGYGETFFVKIIVPELAGETIMNHRNVGEDGPCMFTYDTQHLEDVIGNNPGVEDIDFEITLTKFFSKDAQGQCRVSLQENINANIRGFKFTHTLSHQMPNRVGEDCF
;
A
#
# COMPACT_ATOMS: atom_id res chain seq x y z
N MET A 1 -2.30 17.06 53.52
CA MET A 1 -1.83 16.72 52.16
C MET A 1 -3.03 16.32 51.31
N LYS A 2 -3.42 17.13 50.32
CA LYS A 2 -4.44 16.76 49.32
C LYS A 2 -3.73 16.28 48.07
N VAL A 3 -3.85 14.99 47.77
CA VAL A 3 -3.30 14.38 46.54
C VAL A 3 -4.30 14.63 45.42
N LEU A 4 -3.91 15.46 44.46
CA LEU A 4 -4.69 15.75 43.25
C LEU A 4 -4.46 14.61 42.25
N PHE A 5 -5.45 13.74 42.08
CA PHE A 5 -5.44 12.69 41.07
C PHE A 5 -5.80 13.33 39.72
N VAL A 6 -4.81 13.59 38.88
CA VAL A 6 -5.00 14.05 37.50
C VAL A 6 -5.23 12.81 36.63
N LEU A 7 -6.50 12.51 36.33
CA LEU A 7 -6.90 11.54 35.32
C LEU A 7 -6.60 12.12 33.92
N LEU A 8 -5.45 11.75 33.36
CA LEU A 8 -5.14 11.94 31.95
C LEU A 8 -6.01 10.98 31.12
N PHE A 9 -7.20 11.45 30.72
CA PHE A 9 -7.95 10.82 29.65
C PHE A 9 -7.27 11.15 28.31
N SER A 10 -6.48 10.21 27.80
CA SER A 10 -6.03 10.23 26.42
C SER A 10 -7.25 10.12 25.51
N LEU A 11 -7.66 11.24 24.91
CA LEU A 11 -8.62 11.26 23.81
C LEU A 11 -7.99 10.48 22.64
N MET A 12 -8.36 9.21 22.51
CA MET A 12 -8.08 8.41 21.32
C MET A 12 -8.90 9.01 20.17
N THR A 13 -8.28 9.87 19.35
CA THR A 13 -8.90 10.32 18.10
C THR A 13 -8.88 9.17 17.11
N PHE A 14 -9.99 8.43 17.04
CA PHE A 14 -10.19 7.43 15.99
C PHE A 14 -10.40 8.16 14.66
N ALA A 15 -9.40 8.10 13.77
CA ALA A 15 -9.62 8.47 12.38
C ALA A 15 -10.67 7.53 11.80
N ASN A 16 -11.75 8.10 11.26
CA ASN A 16 -12.78 7.30 10.62
C ASN A 16 -12.26 6.82 9.26
N GLN A 17 -12.75 5.67 8.81
CA GLN A 17 -12.38 5.11 7.51
C GLN A 17 -13.60 4.63 6.73
N LYS A 18 -13.54 4.76 5.41
CA LYS A 18 -14.54 4.25 4.47
C LYS A 18 -13.85 3.65 3.25
N VAL A 19 -14.14 2.40 2.93
CA VAL A 19 -13.73 1.80 1.66
C VAL A 19 -14.52 2.48 0.54
N LEU A 20 -13.81 3.10 -0.40
CA LEU A 20 -14.40 3.75 -1.57
C LEU A 20 -14.53 2.79 -2.74
N SER A 21 -13.55 1.91 -2.91
CA SER A 21 -13.54 0.90 -3.97
C SER A 21 -12.75 -0.32 -3.49
N LYS A 22 -13.20 -1.51 -3.88
CA LYS A 22 -12.50 -2.76 -3.73
C LYS A 22 -12.77 -3.59 -4.98
N ARG A 23 -11.71 -4.03 -5.67
CA ARG A 23 -11.83 -4.84 -6.87
C ARG A 23 -10.68 -5.81 -7.02
N THR A 24 -10.91 -6.85 -7.81
CA THR A 24 -9.88 -7.80 -8.21
C THR A 24 -9.69 -7.69 -9.72
N VAL A 25 -8.44 -7.66 -10.15
CA VAL A 25 -8.05 -7.69 -11.57
C VAL A 25 -7.02 -8.78 -11.78
N THR A 26 -7.13 -9.50 -12.89
CA THR A 26 -6.16 -10.53 -13.27
C THR A 26 -5.19 -9.91 -14.28
N LEU A 27 -3.89 -9.91 -13.98
CA LEU A 27 -2.87 -9.31 -14.82
C LEU A 27 -1.75 -10.32 -15.11
N PRO A 28 -1.15 -10.29 -16.31
CA PRO A 28 0.02 -11.09 -16.62
C PRO A 28 1.23 -10.54 -15.87
N VAL A 29 1.96 -11.42 -15.18
CA VAL A 29 3.13 -11.10 -14.37
C VAL A 29 4.31 -11.94 -14.83
N ASP A 30 5.39 -11.28 -15.24
CA ASP A 30 6.65 -11.93 -15.58
C ASP A 30 7.42 -12.27 -14.27
N ILE A 31 7.42 -13.55 -13.93
CA ILE A 31 8.11 -14.13 -12.77
C ILE A 31 9.49 -14.63 -13.21
N SER A 32 10.30 -13.73 -13.75
CA SER A 32 11.70 -13.96 -14.10
C SER A 32 12.60 -12.90 -13.48
N THR A 33 13.91 -13.10 -13.57
CA THR A 33 14.92 -12.13 -13.10
C THR A 33 14.86 -10.78 -13.82
N ALA A 34 14.12 -10.66 -14.93
CA ALA A 34 13.92 -9.39 -15.61
C ALA A 34 13.02 -8.42 -14.81
N LYS A 35 12.04 -8.96 -14.07
CA LYS A 35 11.04 -8.16 -13.33
C LYS A 35 11.07 -8.40 -11.82
N LEU A 36 11.59 -9.55 -11.37
CA LEU A 36 11.92 -9.79 -9.97
C LEU A 36 13.33 -9.26 -9.67
N LYS A 37 13.44 -8.37 -8.68
CA LYS A 37 14.69 -7.74 -8.25
C LYS A 37 14.83 -7.78 -6.73
N TRP A 38 16.08 -7.84 -6.26
CA TRP A 38 16.43 -7.47 -4.89
C TRP A 38 16.52 -5.94 -4.82
N THR A 39 15.89 -5.32 -3.83
CA THR A 39 16.10 -3.89 -3.62
C THR A 39 16.06 -3.47 -2.16
N SER A 40 16.86 -2.47 -1.82
CA SER A 40 16.75 -1.65 -0.61
C SER A 40 16.06 -0.30 -0.88
N LEU A 41 15.78 0.03 -2.14
CA LEU A 41 15.26 1.33 -2.55
C LEU A 41 13.84 1.56 -1.98
N GLY A 42 13.74 2.55 -1.09
CA GLY A 42 12.47 3.02 -0.52
C GLY A 42 12.05 2.33 0.78
N TYR A 43 12.81 1.35 1.28
CA TYR A 43 12.43 0.53 2.45
C TYR A 43 13.51 0.42 3.55
N GLY A 44 14.56 1.26 3.49
CA GLY A 44 15.64 1.29 4.50
C GLY A 44 16.79 0.31 4.22
N GLU A 45 17.43 -0.22 5.28
CA GLU A 45 18.56 -1.16 5.17
C GLU A 45 18.14 -2.61 4.89
N THR A 46 16.84 -2.89 4.84
CA THR A 46 16.33 -4.23 4.59
C THR A 46 16.10 -4.45 3.09
N PHE A 47 16.69 -5.52 2.56
CA PHE A 47 16.47 -5.95 1.19
C PHE A 47 15.18 -6.76 1.11
N PHE A 48 14.31 -6.40 0.17
CA PHE A 48 13.08 -7.14 -0.10
C PHE A 48 13.09 -7.66 -1.53
N VAL A 49 12.44 -8.82 -1.70
CA VAL A 49 12.07 -9.31 -3.02
C VAL A 49 10.97 -8.41 -3.56
N LYS A 50 11.25 -7.82 -4.71
CA LYS A 50 10.38 -6.87 -5.40
C LYS A 50 10.06 -7.39 -6.78
N ILE A 51 8.81 -7.24 -7.20
CA ILE A 51 8.36 -7.54 -8.55
C ILE A 51 7.81 -6.29 -9.22
N ILE A 52 8.13 -6.09 -10.49
CA ILE A 52 7.62 -4.98 -11.30
C ILE A 52 6.46 -5.49 -12.15
N VAL A 53 5.32 -4.83 -12.05
CA VAL A 53 4.08 -5.16 -12.77
C VAL A 53 3.58 -3.89 -13.47
N PRO A 54 4.10 -3.57 -14.67
CA PRO A 54 3.77 -2.34 -15.40
C PRO A 54 2.26 -2.13 -15.60
N GLU A 55 1.53 -3.23 -15.81
CA GLU A 55 0.10 -3.27 -16.11
C GLU A 55 -0.76 -2.69 -14.98
N LEU A 56 -0.26 -2.72 -13.73
CA LEU A 56 -0.94 -2.07 -12.60
C LEU A 56 -1.15 -0.56 -12.82
N ALA A 57 -0.33 0.09 -13.66
CA ALA A 57 -0.48 1.52 -13.92
C ALA A 57 -1.82 1.87 -14.58
N GLY A 58 -2.43 0.92 -15.31
CA GLY A 58 -3.76 1.08 -15.87
C GLY A 58 -4.89 0.77 -14.89
N GLU A 59 -4.58 0.14 -13.76
CA GLU A 59 -5.56 -0.37 -12.81
C GLU A 59 -5.56 0.38 -11.46
N THR A 60 -4.58 1.23 -11.19
CA THR A 60 -4.50 1.99 -9.95
C THR A 60 -4.93 3.44 -10.17
N ILE A 61 -5.57 4.04 -9.17
CA ILE A 61 -5.94 5.47 -9.22
C ILE A 61 -4.72 6.33 -8.93
N MET A 62 -3.87 5.88 -8.00
CA MET A 62 -2.63 6.57 -7.65
C MET A 62 -1.45 6.05 -8.47
N ASN A 63 -0.41 6.88 -8.61
CA ASN A 63 0.78 6.50 -9.35
C ASN A 63 1.75 5.73 -8.43
N HIS A 64 1.74 4.40 -8.56
CA HIS A 64 2.58 3.48 -7.79
C HIS A 64 3.98 3.25 -8.38
N ARG A 65 4.43 4.08 -9.34
CA ARG A 65 5.77 3.96 -9.92
C ARG A 65 6.84 4.44 -8.95
N ASN A 66 7.84 3.58 -8.72
CA ASN A 66 9.02 3.98 -7.95
C ASN A 66 10.03 4.71 -8.85
N VAL A 67 10.73 5.69 -8.28
CA VAL A 67 11.81 6.41 -8.97
C VAL A 67 12.88 5.41 -9.42
N GLY A 68 13.29 5.50 -10.69
CA GLY A 68 14.30 4.63 -11.27
C GLY A 68 13.78 3.29 -11.81
N GLU A 69 12.48 3.00 -11.69
CA GLU A 69 11.87 1.80 -12.26
C GLU A 69 11.01 2.10 -13.50
N ASP A 70 10.77 1.08 -14.30
CA ASP A 70 9.99 1.11 -15.54
C ASP A 70 8.47 0.92 -15.32
N GLY A 71 8.01 0.71 -14.09
CA GLY A 71 6.58 0.59 -13.77
C GLY A 71 6.26 0.53 -12.27
N PRO A 72 4.98 0.38 -11.90
CA PRO A 72 4.58 0.01 -10.55
C PRO A 72 5.23 -1.29 -10.11
N CYS A 73 5.43 -1.40 -8.81
CA CYS A 73 6.14 -2.54 -8.24
C CYS A 73 5.55 -2.91 -6.91
N MET A 74 5.65 -4.17 -6.55
CA MET A 74 5.20 -4.69 -5.27
C MET A 74 6.34 -5.43 -4.60
N PHE A 75 6.26 -5.61 -3.30
CA PHE A 75 7.31 -6.27 -2.55
C PHE A 75 6.70 -7.28 -1.57
N THR A 76 7.49 -8.27 -1.17
CA THR A 76 7.09 -9.27 -0.17
C THR A 76 8.01 -9.24 1.03
N TYR A 77 7.45 -9.56 2.20
CA TYR A 77 8.18 -9.82 3.44
C TYR A 77 8.43 -11.31 3.67
N ASP A 78 7.83 -12.18 2.86
CA ASP A 78 7.79 -13.62 3.10
C ASP A 78 9.10 -14.32 2.70
N THR A 79 9.91 -13.68 1.87
CA THR A 79 11.26 -14.15 1.52
C THR A 79 12.19 -12.98 1.19
N GLN A 80 13.49 -13.22 1.35
CA GLN A 80 14.57 -12.36 0.88
C GLN A 80 15.23 -12.89 -0.40
N HIS A 81 14.89 -14.11 -0.85
CA HIS A 81 15.49 -14.76 -2.00
C HIS A 81 14.52 -14.75 -3.20
N LEU A 82 14.92 -14.16 -4.32
CA LEU A 82 14.16 -14.18 -5.58
C LEU A 82 13.90 -15.60 -6.08
N GLU A 83 14.87 -16.48 -5.90
CA GLU A 83 14.90 -17.86 -6.37
C GLU A 83 13.86 -18.72 -5.66
N ASP A 84 13.42 -18.32 -4.46
CA ASP A 84 12.25 -18.93 -3.80
C ASP A 84 10.96 -18.63 -4.59
N VAL A 85 10.84 -17.45 -5.19
CA VAL A 85 9.68 -17.03 -5.98
C VAL A 85 9.78 -17.55 -7.42
N ILE A 86 10.96 -17.44 -8.05
CA ILE A 86 11.20 -17.86 -9.45
C ILE A 86 11.20 -19.39 -9.59
N GLY A 87 11.70 -20.12 -8.60
CA GLY A 87 11.84 -21.57 -8.64
C GLY A 87 12.52 -22.06 -9.93
N ASN A 88 12.09 -23.23 -10.43
CA ASN A 88 12.62 -23.86 -11.64
C ASN A 88 11.75 -23.59 -12.89
N ASN A 89 10.83 -22.64 -12.84
CA ASN A 89 9.87 -22.39 -13.93
C ASN A 89 9.71 -20.88 -14.19
N PRO A 90 10.74 -20.15 -14.63
CA PRO A 90 10.59 -18.73 -14.96
C PRO A 90 9.61 -18.56 -16.13
N GLY A 91 8.71 -17.57 -16.04
CA GLY A 91 7.71 -17.33 -17.07
C GLY A 91 6.68 -16.28 -16.69
N VAL A 92 5.69 -16.10 -17.56
CA VAL A 92 4.55 -15.19 -17.33
C VAL A 92 3.39 -15.99 -16.76
N GLU A 93 2.79 -15.49 -15.68
CA GLU A 93 1.61 -16.06 -15.05
C GLU A 93 0.52 -15.01 -14.86
N ASP A 94 -0.74 -15.42 -15.04
CA ASP A 94 -1.89 -14.57 -14.73
C ASP A 94 -2.14 -14.60 -13.22
N ILE A 95 -2.01 -13.43 -12.59
CA ILE A 95 -2.12 -13.27 -11.13
C ILE A 95 -3.28 -12.34 -10.80
N ASP A 96 -4.05 -12.70 -9.78
CA ASP A 96 -5.10 -11.86 -9.22
C ASP A 96 -4.53 -10.81 -8.25
N PHE A 97 -4.86 -9.55 -8.52
CA PHE A 97 -4.51 -8.40 -7.70
C PHE A 97 -5.78 -7.84 -7.04
N GLU A 98 -5.80 -7.82 -5.71
CA GLU A 98 -6.81 -7.10 -4.93
C GLU A 98 -6.38 -5.65 -4.74
N ILE A 99 -7.14 -4.72 -5.30
CA ILE A 99 -6.92 -3.27 -5.22
C ILE A 99 -8.03 -2.67 -4.37
N THR A 100 -7.64 -2.02 -3.27
CA THR A 100 -8.57 -1.38 -2.32
C THR A 100 -8.20 0.10 -2.14
N LEU A 101 -9.15 0.99 -2.42
CA LEU A 101 -9.06 2.42 -2.11
C LEU A 101 -9.86 2.74 -0.85
N THR A 102 -9.20 3.26 0.16
CA THR A 102 -9.80 3.65 1.45
C THR A 102 -9.66 5.14 1.68
N LYS A 103 -10.75 5.79 2.11
CA LYS A 103 -10.77 7.18 2.58
C LYS A 103 -10.62 7.17 4.10
N PHE A 104 -9.58 7.80 4.61
CA PHE A 104 -9.41 8.16 6.01
C PHE A 104 -9.83 9.61 6.22
N PHE A 105 -10.56 9.89 7.29
CA PHE A 105 -10.99 11.25 7.58
C PHE A 105 -11.15 11.53 9.08
N SER A 106 -10.86 12.77 9.45
CA SER A 106 -10.92 13.26 10.81
C SER A 106 -11.10 14.77 10.83
N LYS A 107 -11.84 15.30 11.81
CA LYS A 107 -11.77 16.72 12.14
C LYS A 107 -10.49 17.00 12.93
N ASP A 108 -9.75 18.03 12.55
CA ASP A 108 -8.60 18.49 13.34
C ASP A 108 -9.00 19.47 14.44
N ALA A 109 -8.01 19.93 15.22
CA ALA A 109 -8.23 20.83 16.35
C ALA A 109 -8.78 22.21 15.93
N GLN A 110 -8.63 22.58 14.66
CA GLN A 110 -9.15 23.83 14.09
C GLN A 110 -10.56 23.64 13.51
N GLY A 111 -11.14 22.44 13.63
CA GLY A 111 -12.44 22.10 13.06
C GLY A 111 -12.40 21.87 11.56
N GLN A 112 -11.22 21.79 10.93
CA GLN A 112 -11.10 21.47 9.51
C GLN A 112 -11.19 19.96 9.30
N CYS A 113 -11.77 19.56 8.18
CA CYS A 113 -11.80 18.17 7.79
C CYS A 113 -10.50 17.79 7.08
N ARG A 114 -9.75 16.87 7.66
CA ARG A 114 -8.61 16.22 7.03
C ARG A 114 -9.07 14.94 6.38
N VAL A 115 -8.73 14.77 5.11
CA VAL A 115 -9.01 13.55 4.35
C VAL A 115 -7.72 13.03 3.76
N SER A 116 -7.45 11.74 3.91
CA SER A 116 -6.38 11.03 3.24
C SER A 116 -6.97 9.87 2.46
N LEU A 117 -6.44 9.62 1.26
CA LEU A 117 -6.76 8.45 0.46
C LEU A 117 -5.60 7.46 0.56
N GLN A 118 -5.90 6.19 0.73
CA GLN A 118 -4.92 5.11 0.73
C GLN A 118 -5.34 4.04 -0.26
N GLU A 119 -4.46 3.73 -1.21
CA GLU A 119 -4.63 2.63 -2.16
C GLU A 119 -3.68 1.52 -1.76
N ASN A 120 -4.25 0.34 -1.52
CA ASN A 120 -3.54 -0.86 -1.11
C ASN A 120 -3.74 -1.92 -2.20
N ILE A 121 -2.63 -2.48 -2.67
CA ILE A 121 -2.58 -3.51 -3.70
C ILE A 121 -2.00 -4.75 -3.04
N ASN A 122 -2.70 -5.89 -3.15
CA ASN A 122 -2.24 -7.18 -2.65
C ASN A 122 -2.32 -8.23 -3.76
N ALA A 123 -1.34 -9.12 -3.80
CA ALA A 123 -1.37 -10.28 -4.66
C ALA A 123 -0.72 -11.47 -3.94
N ASN A 124 -1.14 -12.68 -4.29
CA ASN A 124 -0.43 -13.90 -3.91
C ASN A 124 0.26 -14.44 -5.16
N ILE A 125 1.59 -14.51 -5.14
CA ILE A 125 2.39 -15.02 -6.25
C ILE A 125 3.14 -16.23 -5.71
N ARG A 126 2.75 -17.43 -6.18
CA ARG A 126 3.37 -18.71 -5.82
C ARG A 126 3.48 -18.94 -4.31
N GLY A 127 2.47 -18.51 -3.54
CA GLY A 127 2.43 -18.68 -2.10
C GLY A 127 2.98 -17.49 -1.31
N PHE A 128 3.66 -16.54 -1.96
CA PHE A 128 4.21 -15.34 -1.33
C PHE A 128 3.25 -14.16 -1.48
N LYS A 129 3.00 -13.44 -0.37
CA LYS A 129 2.17 -12.25 -0.35
C LYS A 129 2.99 -11.04 -0.77
N PHE A 130 2.63 -10.48 -1.92
CA PHE A 130 3.14 -9.20 -2.39
C PHE A 130 2.17 -8.08 -2.02
N THR A 131 2.71 -6.95 -1.60
CA THR A 131 1.95 -5.76 -1.22
C THR A 131 2.58 -4.49 -1.77
N HIS A 132 1.76 -3.48 -1.99
CA HIS A 132 2.18 -2.09 -2.09
C HIS A 132 1.08 -1.20 -1.53
N THR A 133 1.45 -0.16 -0.79
CA THR A 133 0.50 0.84 -0.32
C THR A 133 1.01 2.24 -0.63
N LEU A 134 0.14 3.09 -1.15
CA LEU A 134 0.40 4.51 -1.34
C LEU A 134 -0.69 5.32 -0.64
N SER A 135 -0.31 6.47 -0.09
CA SER A 135 -1.24 7.38 0.56
C SER A 135 -1.10 8.78 -0.01
N HIS A 136 -2.22 9.47 -0.15
CA HIS A 136 -2.29 10.84 -0.64
C HIS A 136 -3.19 11.69 0.25
N GLN A 137 -2.63 12.77 0.79
CA GLN A 137 -3.37 13.73 1.58
C GLN A 137 -4.19 14.63 0.65
N MET A 138 -5.50 14.66 0.82
CA MET A 138 -6.37 15.58 0.10
C MET A 138 -6.31 16.98 0.72
N PRO A 139 -6.62 18.03 -0.05
CA PRO A 139 -6.76 19.37 0.50
C PRO A 139 -7.76 19.41 1.68
N ASN A 140 -7.44 20.21 2.69
CA ASN A 140 -8.33 20.41 3.84
C ASN A 140 -9.67 20.97 3.38
N ARG A 141 -10.73 20.53 4.05
CA ARG A 141 -12.10 21.01 3.79
C ARG A 141 -12.71 21.62 5.04
N VAL A 142 -13.85 22.28 4.90
CA VAL A 142 -14.64 22.74 6.03
C VAL A 142 -15.11 21.53 6.86
N GLY A 143 -15.25 21.70 8.17
CA GLY A 143 -15.58 20.59 9.07
C GLY A 143 -16.90 19.90 8.76
N GLU A 144 -17.83 20.57 8.09
CA GLU A 144 -19.12 20.01 7.69
C GLU A 144 -18.97 18.87 6.67
N ASP A 145 -17.90 18.87 5.86
CA ASP A 145 -17.64 17.85 4.83
C ASP A 145 -17.08 16.52 5.38
N CYS A 146 -16.93 16.41 6.70
CA CYS A 146 -16.24 15.29 7.33
C CYS A 146 -17.11 14.05 7.58
N PHE A 147 -18.42 14.12 7.38
CA PHE A 147 -19.33 13.01 7.65
C PHE A 147 -20.31 12.82 6.49
#